data_AF-A0A936EXB8-F1
#
_entry.id   AF-A0A936EXB8-F1
#
_cell.length_a   1.000
_cell.length_b   1.000
_cell.length_c   1.000
_cell.angle_alpha   90.00
_cell.angle_beta   90.00
_cell.angle_gamma   90.00
#
_symmetry.space_group_name_H-M   'P 1'
#
loop_
_entity.id
_entity.type
_entity.pdbx_description
1 polymer ?
#
loop_
_entity_poly.entity_id
_entity_poly.type
_entity_poly.pdbx_seq_one_letter_code
_entity_poly.pdbx_strand_id
1 'polypeptide(L)' 'MTQTFIRIRELASTAARRGRLPVVPATVWRWVKRGEFPKPVRLGPQTTAWRIEDVERWEAERAGTEAAQ' A
#
# COMPACT_ATOMS: atom_id res chain seq x y z
N MET A 1 -18.95 -3.13 9.94
CA MET A 1 -18.56 -2.46 8.68
C MET A 1 -17.68 -1.27 9.01
N THR A 2 -16.37 -1.49 9.14
CA THR A 2 -15.41 -0.44 9.54
C THR A 2 -14.49 -0.23 8.36
N GLN A 3 -14.84 0.74 7.51
CA GLN A 3 -14.06 1.01 6.32
C GLN A 3 -12.81 1.80 6.70
N THR A 4 -11.74 1.07 7.03
CA THR A 4 -10.45 1.66 7.40
C THR A 4 -9.64 1.85 6.11
N PHE A 5 -9.45 3.10 5.70
CA PHE A 5 -8.58 3.46 4.57
C PHE A 5 -7.16 3.68 5.06
N ILE A 6 -6.16 3.16 4.35
CA ILE A 6 -4.75 3.36 4.66
C ILE A 6 -4.12 4.33 3.65
N ARG A 7 -3.42 5.34 4.15
CA ARG A 7 -2.67 6.26 3.28
C ARG A 7 -1.28 5.70 2.98
N ILE A 8 -0.65 6.20 1.92
CA ILE A 8 0.70 5.75 1.54
C ILE A 8 1.73 5.89 2.67
N ARG A 9 1.57 6.91 3.52
CA ARG A 9 2.45 7.17 4.68
C ARG A 9 2.35 6.10 5.78
N GLU A 10 1.25 5.37 5.83
CA GLU A 10 0.99 4.30 6.80
C GLU A 10 1.26 2.92 6.19
N LEU A 11 1.09 2.82 4.87
CA LEU A 11 1.42 1.63 4.10
C LEU A 11 2.95 1.45 3.96
N ALA A 12 3.65 2.52 3.61
CA ALA A 12 5.08 2.52 3.36
C ALA A 12 5.90 2.82 4.64
N SER A 13 6.86 1.98 4.95
CA SER A 13 7.88 2.27 5.96
C SER A 13 8.88 3.27 5.43
N THR A 14 9.25 4.22 6.27
CA THR A 14 10.36 5.13 6.02
C THR A 14 11.44 4.86 7.06
N ALA A 15 12.68 5.29 6.83
CA ALA A 15 13.76 5.14 7.81
C ALA A 15 13.41 5.68 9.22
N ALA A 16 12.43 6.58 9.32
CA ALA A 16 11.94 7.17 10.56
C ALA A 16 10.68 6.48 11.15
N ARG A 17 9.96 5.63 10.40
CA ARG A 17 8.69 5.01 10.82
C ARG A 17 8.49 3.64 10.19
N ARG A 18 8.20 2.62 11.01
CA ARG A 18 7.74 1.30 10.54
C ARG A 18 6.29 1.40 10.10
N GLY A 19 6.07 1.36 8.78
CA GLY A 19 4.76 1.12 8.16
C GLY A 19 4.51 -0.37 7.98
N ARG A 20 3.38 -0.75 7.38
CA ARG A 20 3.06 -2.17 7.15
C ARG A 20 4.04 -2.88 6.23
N LEU A 21 4.53 -2.18 5.20
CA LEU A 21 5.50 -2.71 4.25
C LEU A 21 6.86 -2.02 4.44
N PRO A 22 7.99 -2.73 4.45
CA PRO A 22 9.34 -2.15 4.60
C PRO A 22 9.83 -1.43 3.33
N VAL A 23 8.92 -0.79 2.58
CA VAL A 23 9.22 -0.12 1.32
C VAL A 23 8.91 1.37 1.41
N VAL A 24 9.64 2.17 0.62
CA VAL A 24 9.39 3.61 0.52
C VAL A 24 8.13 3.90 -0.30
N PRO A 25 7.45 5.05 -0.07
CA PRO A 25 6.25 5.46 -0.83
C PRO A 25 6.44 5.42 -2.35
N ALA A 26 7.64 5.76 -2.84
CA ALA A 26 7.95 5.74 -4.26
C ALA A 26 7.83 4.34 -4.89
N THR A 27 8.18 3.28 -4.14
CA THR A 27 8.07 1.89 -4.59
C THR A 27 6.62 1.48 -4.75
N VAL A 28 5.75 1.88 -3.81
CA VAL A 28 4.30 1.64 -3.90
C VAL A 28 3.71 2.29 -5.16
N TRP A 29 4.06 3.55 -5.45
CA TRP A 29 3.63 4.21 -6.70
C TRP A 29 4.14 3.48 -7.95
N ARG A 30 5.33 2.88 -7.87
CA ARG A 30 5.89 2.06 -8.95
C ARG A 30 5.04 0.82 -9.20
N TRP A 31 4.63 0.11 -8.15
CA TRP A 31 3.74 -1.05 -8.26
C TRP A 31 2.35 -0.67 -8.76
N VAL A 32 1.79 0.45 -8.31
CA VAL A 32 0.53 1.00 -8.85
C VAL A 32 0.67 1.27 -10.34
N LYS A 33 1.77 1.90 -10.78
CA LYS A 33 2.04 2.16 -12.20
C LYS A 33 2.24 0.87 -13.01
N ARG A 34 2.80 -0.18 -12.40
CA ARG A 34 2.94 -1.51 -13.00
C ARG A 34 1.63 -2.30 -13.03
N GLY A 35 0.60 -1.86 -12.31
CA GLY A 35 -0.68 -2.58 -12.19
C GLY A 35 -0.62 -3.76 -11.23
N GLU A 36 0.44 -3.85 -10.41
CA GLU A 36 0.56 -4.91 -9.40
C GLU A 36 -0.15 -4.56 -8.11
N PHE A 37 -0.27 -3.27 -7.77
CA PHE A 37 -0.84 -2.81 -6.50
C PHE A 37 -2.32 -2.41 -6.67
N PRO A 38 -3.16 -2.55 -5.62
CA PRO A 38 -4.56 -2.17 -5.69
C PRO A 38 -4.77 -0.71 -6.09
N LYS A 39 -5.92 -0.45 -6.74
CA LYS A 39 -6.23 0.86 -7.29
C LYS A 39 -6.31 1.91 -6.18
N PRO A 40 -5.61 3.04 -6.33
CA PRO A 40 -5.73 4.14 -5.39
C PRO A 40 -7.15 4.71 -5.37
N VAL A 41 -7.72 4.87 -4.18
CA VAL A 41 -8.98 5.57 -3.93
C VAL A 41 -8.67 7.01 -3.56
N ARG A 42 -9.26 7.95 -4.31
CA ARG A 42 -9.08 9.38 -4.07
C ARG A 42 -10.07 9.85 -3.00
N LEU A 43 -9.59 10.05 -1.78
CA LEU A 43 -10.41 10.54 -0.65
C LEU A 43 -10.55 12.06 -0.63
N GLY A 44 -9.72 12.78 -1.39
CA GLY A 44 -9.78 14.24 -1.48
C GLY A 44 -8.86 14.80 -2.56
N PRO A 45 -8.82 16.14 -2.73
CA PRO A 45 -8.14 16.81 -3.84
C PRO A 45 -6.64 16.47 -3.98
N GLN A 46 -5.96 16.12 -2.88
CA GLN A 46 -4.58 15.63 -2.88
C GLN A 46 -4.37 14.37 -2.02
N THR A 47 -5.45 13.73 -1.58
CA THR A 47 -5.35 12.55 -0.69
C THR A 47 -5.70 11.29 -1.46
N THR A 48 -4.69 10.46 -1.66
CA THR A 48 -4.82 9.11 -2.19
C THR A 48 -4.67 8.11 -1.04
N ALA A 49 -5.60 7.17 -0.96
CA ALA A 49 -5.61 6.11 0.03
C ALA A 49 -6.01 4.79 -0.61
N TRP A 50 -5.75 3.69 0.09
CA TRP A 50 -6.13 2.34 -0.31
C TRP A 50 -7.09 1.79 0.72
N ARG A 51 -7.98 0.89 0.29
CA ARG A 51 -8.81 0.13 1.24
C ARG A 51 -7.90 -0.90 1.88
N ILE A 52 -7.94 -1.03 3.21
CA ILE A 52 -7.16 -2.04 3.90
C ILE A 52 -7.50 -3.44 3.39
N GLU A 53 -8.77 -3.72 3.10
CA GLU A 53 -9.21 -5.02 2.56
C GLU A 53 -8.52 -5.39 1.23
N ASP A 54 -8.34 -4.41 0.33
CA ASP A 54 -7.65 -4.63 -0.95
C ASP A 54 -6.15 -4.82 -0.75
N VAL A 55 -5.56 -4.10 0.22
CA VAL A 55 -4.14 -4.24 0.58
C VAL A 55 -3.89 -5.60 1.22
N GLU A 56 -4.72 -6.04 2.16
CA GLU A 56 -4.60 -7.36 2.80
C GLU A 56 -4.75 -8.49 1.79
N ARG A 57 -5.69 -8.36 0.84
CA ARG A 57 -5.82 -9.30 -0.27
C ARG A 57 -4.56 -9.32 -1.14
N TRP A 58 -4.04 -8.15 -1.49
CA TRP A 58 -2.81 -8.01 -2.24
C TRP A 58 -1.60 -8.61 -1.51
N GLU A 59 -1.49 -8.36 -0.20
CA GLU A 59 -0.46 -8.94 0.66
C GLU A 59 -0.57 -10.47 0.68
N ALA A 60 -1.79 -11.02 0.76
CA ALA A 60 -2.01 -12.46 0.70
C ALA A 60 -1.60 -13.07 -0.66
N GLU A 61 -1.87 -12.36 -1.77
CA GLU A 61 -1.45 -12.78 -3.12
C GLU A 61 0.08 -12.67 -3.31
N ARG A 62 0.72 -11.66 -2.72
CA ARG A 62 2.17 -11.39 -2.85
C ARG A 62 3.05 -11.99 -1.77
N ALA A 63 2.52 -12.46 -0.65
CA ALA A 63 3.27 -13.24 0.33
C ALA A 63 3.90 -14.50 -0.31
N GLY A 64 3.38 -14.96 -1.46
CA GLY A 64 4.02 -15.98 -2.30
C GLY A 64 5.16 -15.49 -3.21
N THR A 65 5.41 -14.18 -3.33
CA THR A 65 6.38 -13.56 -4.27
C THR A 65 7.39 -12.62 -3.59
N GLU A 66 7.13 -12.09 -2.40
CA GLU A 66 7.96 -11.04 -1.76
C GLU A 66 8.51 -11.43 -0.37
N ALA A 67 8.88 -12.71 -0.17
CA ALA A 67 9.75 -13.16 0.92
C ALA A 67 11.24 -13.19 0.52
N ALA A 68 11.64 -12.36 -0.44
CA ALA A 68 13.02 -12.17 -0.83
C ALA A 68 13.30 -10.68 -0.94
N GLN A 69 13.69 -10.06 0.17
CA GLN A 69 14.73 -9.03 0.28
C GLN A 69 14.85 -8.50 1.72
#